data_AF-A0A392NKJ8-F1
#
_entry.id   AF-A0A392NKJ8-F1
#
_cell.length_a   1.000
_cell.length_b   1.000
_cell.length_c   1.000
_cell.angle_alpha   90.00
_cell.angle_beta   90.00
_cell.angle_gamma   90.00
#
_symmetry.space_group_name_H-M   'P 1'
#
loop_
_entity.id
_entity.type
_entity.pdbx_description
1 polymer ?
#
loop_
_entity_poly.entity_id
_entity_poly.type
_entity_poly.pdbx_seq_one_letter_code
_entity_poly.pdbx_strand_id
1 'polypeptide(L)'
;TCLLLMEKNQPVFVKDAVFKLQLALLDGIQSEDKLFAAGSLISRSDYEDVVTERSIMNVCGYPLCHNALPTDRPRKGRYRISLKEHKVYDLHETYMFCSPGCVVNSKAFAGSLQEKRCSVLDPEKLNNVLGLFGNLNLEPMENFGKDGELGFSGLEIQDKTETGTGDVSLEQWVGPSNAIEGYVP
;
A
#
# COMPACT_ATOMS: atom_id res chain seq x y z
N THR A 1 49.34 12.15 -2.70
CA THR A 1 48.62 12.07 -1.40
C THR A 1 47.93 13.39 -1.17
N CYS A 2 46.66 13.38 -0.76
CA CYS A 2 45.82 14.55 -0.47
C CYS A 2 45.16 15.26 -1.67
N LEU A 3 44.13 14.63 -2.22
CA LEU A 3 42.88 15.28 -2.66
C LEU A 3 41.76 14.28 -2.33
N LEU A 4 41.62 13.92 -1.05
CA LEU A 4 40.48 14.35 -0.23
C LEU A 4 39.15 14.22 -0.96
N LEU A 5 38.55 13.05 -0.72
CA LEU A 5 37.13 12.75 -0.75
C LEU A 5 36.31 13.99 -0.37
N MET A 6 35.80 14.69 -1.39
CA MET A 6 34.60 15.48 -1.22
C MET A 6 33.44 14.51 -1.36
N GLU A 7 33.15 13.80 -0.27
CA GLU A 7 31.85 13.17 -0.05
C GLU A 7 30.82 14.30 -0.18
N LYS A 8 30.11 14.28 -1.30
CA LYS A 8 29.06 15.23 -1.62
C LYS A 8 27.93 14.99 -0.62
N ASN A 9 27.99 15.67 0.53
CA ASN A 9 26.84 15.91 1.39
C ASN A 9 25.85 16.81 0.64
N GLN A 10 25.16 16.24 -0.35
CA GLN A 10 23.94 16.83 -0.87
C GLN A 10 22.91 16.78 0.26
N PRO A 11 22.13 17.86 0.48
CA PRO A 11 21.05 17.82 1.45
C PRO A 11 20.05 16.77 0.96
N VAL A 12 20.02 15.60 1.61
CA VAL A 12 19.01 14.59 1.33
C VAL A 12 17.67 15.23 1.63
N PHE A 13 16.82 15.33 0.61
CA PHE A 13 15.50 15.88 0.82
C PHE A 13 14.72 14.89 1.69
N VAL A 14 13.99 15.39 2.69
CA VAL A 14 13.25 14.53 3.64
C VAL A 14 12.36 13.52 2.91
N LYS A 15 11.75 13.93 1.78
CA LYS A 15 10.93 13.04 0.95
C LYS A 15 11.74 11.88 0.36
N ASP A 16 12.95 12.15 -0.12
CA ASP A 16 13.81 11.13 -0.72
C ASP A 16 14.24 10.11 0.34
N ALA A 17 14.54 10.58 1.55
CA ALA A 17 14.87 9.70 2.67
C ALA A 17 13.69 8.81 3.08
N VAL A 18 12.50 9.40 3.24
CA VAL A 18 11.28 8.66 3.55
C VAL A 18 11.00 7.61 2.47
N PHE A 19 11.12 8.00 1.20
CA PHE A 19 10.92 7.09 0.08
C PHE A 19 11.92 5.92 0.10
N LYS A 20 13.21 6.17 0.38
CA LYS A 20 14.22 5.11 0.55
C LYS A 20 13.86 4.14 1.68
N LEU A 21 13.35 4.67 2.80
CA LEU A 21 12.91 3.85 3.91
C LEU A 21 11.67 3.01 3.56
N GLN A 22 10.71 3.60 2.85
CA GLN A 22 9.53 2.87 2.38
C GLN A 22 9.93 1.69 1.48
N LEU A 23 10.86 1.90 0.54
CA LEU A 23 11.39 0.83 -0.31
C LEU A 23 12.08 -0.27 0.50
N ALA A 24 12.92 0.10 1.46
CA ALA A 24 13.59 -0.88 2.32
C ALA A 24 12.60 -1.71 3.15
N LEU A 25 11.54 -1.07 3.68
CA LEU A 25 10.49 -1.77 4.42
C LEU A 25 9.61 -2.62 3.49
N LEU A 26 9.41 -2.21 2.24
CA LEU A 26 8.69 -2.97 1.22
C LEU A 26 9.43 -4.25 0.83
N ASP A 27 10.75 -4.20 0.66
CA ASP A 27 11.57 -5.39 0.43
C ASP A 27 11.60 -6.31 1.67
N GLY A 28 11.58 -5.71 2.85
CA GLY A 28 11.59 -6.40 4.13
C GLY A 28 12.92 -6.26 4.85
N ILE A 29 12.85 -6.27 6.17
CA ILE A 29 14.00 -6.02 7.05
C ILE A 29 14.14 -7.16 8.06
N GLN A 30 15.34 -7.32 8.61
CA GLN A 30 15.63 -8.44 9.53
C GLN A 30 15.83 -7.99 10.99
N SER A 31 15.88 -6.68 11.26
CA SER A 31 16.22 -6.12 12.57
C SER A 31 15.14 -5.17 13.05
N GLU A 32 14.69 -5.37 14.29
CA GLU A 32 13.76 -4.48 14.99
C GLU A 32 14.33 -3.06 15.13
N ASP A 33 15.63 -2.92 15.40
CA ASP A 33 16.28 -1.62 15.53
C ASP A 33 16.14 -0.78 14.26
N LYS A 34 16.25 -1.42 13.08
CA LYS A 34 16.02 -0.76 11.79
C LYS A 34 14.56 -0.34 11.64
N LEU A 35 13.60 -1.18 12.07
CA LEU A 35 12.18 -0.84 12.03
C LEU A 35 11.88 0.41 12.88
N PHE A 36 12.41 0.47 14.10
CA PHE A 36 12.23 1.62 15.00
C PHE A 36 12.95 2.87 14.51
N ALA A 37 14.15 2.72 13.93
CA ALA A 37 14.88 3.82 13.32
C ALA A 37 14.08 4.42 12.13
N ALA A 38 13.54 3.58 11.25
CA ALA A 38 12.65 4.04 10.17
C ALA A 38 11.39 4.71 10.73
N GLY A 39 10.78 4.14 11.77
CA GLY A 39 9.61 4.68 12.46
C GLY A 39 9.81 6.08 13.06
N SER A 40 11.06 6.50 13.27
CA SER A 40 11.36 7.86 13.73
C SER A 40 11.23 8.92 12.61
N LEU A 41 11.17 8.51 11.34
CA LEU A 41 11.13 9.39 10.18
C LEU A 41 9.85 9.26 9.34
N ILE A 42 9.24 8.07 9.28
CA ILE A 42 8.01 7.82 8.52
C ILE A 42 6.76 8.09 9.36
N SER A 43 5.65 8.48 8.72
CA SER A 43 4.35 8.58 9.40
C SER A 43 3.63 7.22 9.45
N ARG A 44 2.54 7.17 10.23
CA ARG A 44 1.61 6.05 10.26
C ARG A 44 1.07 5.73 8.85
N SER A 45 0.63 6.76 8.12
CA SER A 45 0.14 6.58 6.75
C SER A 45 1.21 5.98 5.83
N ASP A 46 2.46 6.46 5.93
CA ASP A 46 3.57 5.95 5.12
C ASP A 46 3.81 4.45 5.38
N TYR A 47 3.65 4.01 6.63
CA TYR A 47 3.78 2.60 7.01
C TYR A 47 2.58 1.76 6.57
N GLU A 48 1.35 2.29 6.67
CA GLU A 48 0.13 1.62 6.20
C GLU A 48 0.17 1.39 4.69
N ASP A 49 0.74 2.33 3.92
CA ASP A 49 1.01 2.15 2.49
C ASP A 49 1.98 0.98 2.27
N VAL A 50 3.09 0.90 3.02
CA VAL A 50 4.02 -0.24 2.93
C VAL A 50 3.33 -1.58 3.24
N VAL A 51 2.50 -1.64 4.28
CA VAL A 51 1.72 -2.84 4.62
C VAL A 51 0.82 -3.25 3.46
N THR A 52 0.15 -2.27 2.84
CA THR A 52 -0.75 -2.49 1.71
C THR A 52 0.01 -3.00 0.49
N GLU A 53 1.09 -2.33 0.10
CA GLU A 53 1.92 -2.71 -1.05
C GLU A 53 2.53 -4.11 -0.88
N ARG A 54 3.06 -4.44 0.31
CA ARG A 54 3.55 -5.79 0.61
C ARG A 54 2.47 -6.85 0.44
N SER A 55 1.24 -6.54 0.85
CA SER A 55 0.11 -7.46 0.72
C SER A 55 -0.31 -7.67 -0.75
N ILE A 56 -0.22 -6.64 -1.59
CA ILE A 56 -0.45 -6.72 -3.04
C ILE A 56 0.59 -7.67 -3.66
N MET A 57 1.83 -7.64 -3.17
CA MET A 57 2.90 -8.57 -3.58
C MET A 57 2.76 -9.99 -2.99
N ASN A 58 1.66 -10.32 -2.31
CA ASN A 58 1.42 -11.59 -1.60
C ASN A 58 2.44 -11.91 -0.50
N VAL A 59 3.07 -10.89 0.09
CA VAL A 59 3.97 -11.02 1.25
C VAL A 59 3.27 -10.48 2.50
N CYS A 60 3.61 -11.01 3.67
CA CYS A 60 3.11 -10.49 4.94
C CYS A 60 3.41 -8.99 5.07
N GLY A 61 2.38 -8.20 5.39
CA GLY A 61 2.49 -6.74 5.53
C GLY A 61 3.39 -6.30 6.67
N TYR A 62 3.73 -7.17 7.63
CA TYR A 62 4.67 -6.82 8.69
C TYR A 62 6.11 -6.86 8.14
N PRO A 63 6.89 -5.77 8.15
CA PRO A 63 8.18 -5.72 7.44
C PRO A 63 9.25 -6.69 7.92
N LEU A 64 9.17 -7.19 9.17
CA LEU A 64 10.08 -8.22 9.69
C LEU A 64 9.70 -9.63 9.24
N CYS A 65 8.53 -9.81 8.64
CA CYS A 65 8.02 -11.10 8.21
C CYS A 65 8.09 -11.24 6.69
N HIS A 66 8.79 -12.26 6.22
CA HIS A 66 8.95 -12.57 4.79
C HIS A 66 8.04 -13.73 4.33
N ASN A 67 7.12 -14.17 5.19
CA ASN A 67 6.19 -15.24 4.85
C ASN A 67 5.19 -14.75 3.80
N ALA A 68 4.84 -15.63 2.86
CA ALA A 68 3.75 -15.38 1.93
C ALA A 68 2.39 -15.30 2.65
N LEU A 69 1.46 -14.57 2.07
CA LEU A 69 0.08 -14.55 2.55
C LEU A 69 -0.63 -15.87 2.24
N PRO A 70 -1.48 -16.38 3.16
CA PRO A 70 -2.31 -17.55 2.90
C PRO A 70 -3.19 -17.37 1.65
N THR A 71 -3.05 -18.27 0.68
CA THR A 71 -3.83 -18.27 -0.57
C THR A 71 -5.26 -18.77 -0.37
N ASP A 72 -5.47 -19.69 0.59
CA ASP A 72 -6.78 -20.26 0.91
C ASP A 72 -7.54 -19.35 1.88
N ARG A 73 -7.89 -18.16 1.40
CA ARG A 73 -8.73 -17.23 2.15
C ARG A 73 -10.16 -17.33 1.66
N PRO A 74 -11.10 -17.67 2.54
CA PRO A 74 -12.50 -17.77 2.14
C PRO A 74 -12.96 -16.40 1.65
N ARG A 75 -13.67 -16.38 0.50
CA ARG A 75 -14.36 -15.20 -0.07
C ARG A 75 -15.54 -14.74 0.80
N LYS A 76 -15.39 -14.77 2.12
CA LYS A 76 -16.36 -14.24 3.08
C LYS A 76 -16.29 -12.72 3.03
N GLY A 77 -17.41 -12.08 3.40
CA GLY A 77 -17.51 -10.63 3.46
C GLY A 77 -16.47 -9.99 4.37
N ARG A 78 -16.32 -8.66 4.26
CA ARG A 78 -15.28 -7.87 4.95
C ARG A 78 -15.24 -8.04 6.46
N TYR A 79 -16.37 -8.34 7.12
CA TYR A 79 -16.45 -8.37 8.58
C TYR A 79 -16.75 -9.76 9.13
N ARG A 80 -16.15 -10.09 10.28
CA ARG A 80 -16.46 -11.30 11.06
C ARG A 80 -16.93 -10.91 12.46
N ILE A 81 -18.12 -11.35 12.85
CA ILE A 81 -18.67 -11.13 14.19
C ILE A 81 -18.34 -12.35 15.07
N SER A 82 -17.66 -12.12 16.20
CA SER A 82 -17.49 -13.13 17.25
C SER A 82 -18.40 -12.81 18.42
N LEU A 83 -19.40 -13.66 18.63
CA LEU A 83 -20.29 -13.58 19.78
C LEU A 83 -19.59 -13.97 21.09
N LYS A 84 -18.51 -14.76 21.05
CA LYS A 84 -17.75 -15.14 22.25
C LYS A 84 -16.97 -13.95 22.84
N GLU A 85 -16.43 -13.12 21.96
CA GLU A 85 -15.59 -11.98 22.35
C GLU A 85 -16.36 -10.64 22.30
N HIS A 86 -17.62 -10.66 21.86
CA HIS A 86 -18.41 -9.46 21.54
C HIS A 86 -17.63 -8.46 20.67
N LYS A 87 -16.95 -8.96 19.63
CA LYS A 87 -16.10 -8.17 18.74
C LYS A 87 -16.43 -8.40 17.28
N VAL A 88 -16.42 -7.31 16.51
CA VAL A 88 -16.46 -7.33 15.05
C VAL A 88 -15.04 -7.13 14.55
N TYR A 89 -14.52 -8.09 13.79
CA TYR A 89 -13.22 -8.00 13.16
C TYR A 89 -13.38 -7.54 11.72
N ASP A 90 -12.57 -6.58 11.30
CA ASP A 90 -12.33 -6.33 9.89
C ASP A 90 -11.35 -7.39 9.37
N LEU A 91 -11.84 -8.26 8.50
CA LEU A 91 -11.05 -9.32 7.90
C LEU A 91 -10.04 -8.75 6.90
N HIS A 92 -10.33 -7.62 6.25
CA HIS A 92 -9.43 -7.01 5.28
C HIS A 92 -8.07 -6.68 5.90
N GLU A 93 -8.08 -6.04 7.08
CA GLU A 93 -6.85 -5.76 7.83
C GLU A 93 -6.13 -7.04 8.23
N THR A 94 -6.84 -8.07 8.70
CA THR A 94 -6.19 -9.34 9.08
C THR A 94 -5.61 -10.08 7.88
N TYR A 95 -6.18 -9.84 6.69
CA TYR A 95 -5.72 -10.42 5.44
C TYR A 95 -4.45 -9.74 4.92
N MET A 96 -4.02 -8.61 5.46
CA MET A 96 -2.69 -8.08 5.10
C MET A 96 -1.54 -8.86 5.77
N PHE A 97 -1.84 -9.86 6.61
CA PHE A 97 -0.83 -10.55 7.41
C PHE A 97 -0.93 -12.09 7.34
N CYS A 98 0.20 -12.77 7.56
CA CYS A 98 0.26 -14.23 7.55
C CYS A 98 -0.30 -14.88 8.81
N SER A 99 -0.32 -14.16 9.94
CA SER A 99 -0.72 -14.69 11.24
C SER A 99 -1.28 -13.60 12.17
N PRO A 100 -2.08 -13.96 13.20
CA PRO A 100 -2.56 -13.00 14.20
C PRO A 100 -1.43 -12.27 14.95
N GLY A 101 -0.29 -12.94 15.18
CA GLY A 101 0.87 -12.31 15.80
C GLY A 101 1.43 -11.15 14.96
N CYS A 102 1.52 -11.34 13.64
CA CYS A 102 1.93 -10.27 12.73
C CYS A 102 0.91 -9.12 12.70
N VAL A 103 -0.38 -9.40 12.82
CA VAL A 103 -1.41 -8.34 12.94
C VAL A 103 -1.16 -7.51 14.19
N VAL A 104 -0.96 -8.16 15.35
CA VAL A 104 -0.76 -7.47 16.62
C VAL A 104 0.53 -6.65 16.62
N ASN A 105 1.65 -7.24 16.19
CA ASN A 105 2.94 -6.57 16.17
C ASN A 105 2.96 -5.39 15.19
N SER A 106 2.41 -5.59 13.98
CA SER A 106 2.32 -4.52 12.98
C SER A 106 1.44 -3.37 13.47
N LYS A 107 0.28 -3.66 14.07
CA LYS A 107 -0.61 -2.63 14.64
C LYS A 107 0.00 -1.92 15.84
N ALA A 108 0.71 -2.63 16.71
CA ALA A 108 1.41 -2.03 17.83
C ALA A 108 2.48 -1.05 17.35
N PHE A 109 3.23 -1.41 16.32
CA PHE A 109 4.19 -0.52 15.68
C PHE A 109 3.51 0.67 14.99
N ALA A 110 2.48 0.46 14.16
CA ALA A 110 1.72 1.55 13.54
C ALA A 110 1.13 2.53 14.59
N GLY A 111 0.72 2.00 15.73
CA GLY A 111 0.23 2.76 16.87
C GLY A 111 1.28 3.66 17.53
N SER A 112 2.58 3.30 17.47
CA SER A 112 3.67 4.12 18.01
C SER A 112 4.13 5.22 17.06
N LEU A 113 3.73 5.18 15.78
CA LEU A 113 4.07 6.19 14.78
C LEU A 113 3.21 7.46 14.90
N GLN A 114 3.77 8.57 14.42
CA GLN A 114 3.04 9.84 14.30
C GLN A 114 2.06 9.81 13.12
N GLU A 115 0.88 10.40 13.28
CA GLU A 115 -0.16 10.45 12.24
C GLU A 115 0.30 11.22 10.99
N LYS A 116 1.05 12.31 11.19
CA LYS A 116 1.56 13.17 10.12
C LYS A 116 3.08 13.24 10.19
N ARG A 117 3.71 13.42 9.02
CA ARG A 117 5.17 13.62 8.94
C ARG A 117 5.58 14.86 9.74
N CYS A 118 6.64 14.75 10.53
CA CYS A 118 7.24 15.89 11.19
C CYS A 118 7.95 16.77 10.15
N SER A 119 7.61 18.07 10.10
CA SER A 119 8.22 19.03 9.17
C SER A 119 9.63 19.46 9.60
N VAL A 120 10.00 19.23 10.86
CA VAL A 120 11.30 19.60 11.42
C VAL A 120 12.04 18.32 11.80
N LEU A 121 12.96 17.91 10.93
CA LEU A 121 13.85 16.80 11.19
C LEU A 121 15.28 17.33 11.29
N ASP A 122 15.96 16.93 12.35
CA ASP A 122 17.37 17.21 12.54
C ASP A 122 18.18 16.43 11.48
N PRO A 123 18.98 17.09 10.63
CA PRO A 123 19.73 16.43 9.56
C PRO A 123 20.68 15.34 10.09
N GLU A 124 21.20 15.46 11.32
CA GLU A 124 22.05 14.44 11.92
C GLU A 124 21.28 13.15 12.18
N LYS A 125 20.08 13.24 12.76
CA LYS A 125 19.20 12.08 12.97
C LYS A 125 18.84 11.41 11.67
N LEU A 126 18.57 12.21 10.64
CA LEU A 126 18.20 11.72 9.32
C LEU A 126 19.34 10.89 8.71
N ASN A 127 20.57 11.42 8.73
CA ASN A 127 21.76 10.70 8.24
C ASN A 127 22.07 9.45 9.07
N ASN A 128 21.91 9.51 10.39
CA ASN A 128 22.11 8.35 11.27
C ASN A 128 21.16 7.21 10.94
N VAL A 129 19.87 7.50 10.75
CA VAL A 129 18.88 6.50 10.35
C VAL A 129 19.23 5.94 8.98
N LEU A 130 19.51 6.79 7.98
CA LEU A 130 19.87 6.32 6.64
C LEU A 130 21.14 5.43 6.64
N GLY A 131 22.12 5.74 7.50
CA GLY A 131 23.32 4.91 7.66
C GLY A 131 23.03 3.46 8.08
N LEU A 132 21.96 3.23 8.86
CA LEU A 132 21.56 1.87 9.29
C LEU A 132 21.02 1.00 8.13
N PHE A 133 20.53 1.64 7.07
CA PHE A 133 20.01 0.98 5.88
C PHE A 133 21.10 0.75 4.82
N GLY A 134 22.33 1.24 5.06
CA GLY A 134 23.44 1.16 4.12
C GLY A 134 23.19 2.00 2.86
N ASN A 135 24.17 2.01 1.95
CA ASN A 135 23.95 2.56 0.60
C ASN A 135 22.95 1.67 -0.14
N LEU A 136 21.66 1.89 0.11
CA LEU A 136 20.61 1.55 -0.82
C LEU A 136 20.95 2.34 -2.09
N ASN A 137 21.69 1.71 -3.01
CA ASN A 137 21.95 2.23 -4.35
C ASN A 137 20.62 2.22 -5.09
N LEU A 138 19.82 3.24 -4.79
CA LEU A 138 18.80 3.71 -5.69
C LEU A 138 19.54 4.63 -6.63
N GLU A 139 19.84 4.10 -7.82
CA GLU A 139 20.00 4.98 -8.98
C GLU A 139 18.84 5.97 -8.91
N PRO A 140 19.12 7.29 -8.97
CA PRO A 140 18.07 8.28 -8.99
C PRO A 140 17.03 7.83 -10.01
N MET A 141 15.79 7.64 -9.57
CA MET A 141 14.68 7.49 -10.50
C MET A 141 14.71 8.75 -11.33
N GLU A 142 15.28 8.62 -12.54
CA GLU A 142 15.29 9.69 -13.51
C GLU A 142 13.86 10.20 -13.56
N ASN A 143 13.73 11.54 -13.57
CA ASN A 143 12.48 12.22 -13.82
C ASN A 143 11.59 11.36 -14.70
N PHE A 144 10.40 10.97 -14.22
CA PHE A 144 9.29 10.64 -15.10
C PHE A 144 8.92 11.94 -15.82
N GLY A 145 9.81 12.33 -16.73
CA GLY A 145 9.66 13.38 -17.67
C GLY A 145 8.67 12.86 -18.68
N LYS A 146 7.55 13.56 -18.70
CA LYS A 146 6.52 13.55 -19.74
C LYS A 146 5.64 12.32 -19.69
N ASP A 147 4.40 12.56 -19.27
CA ASP A 147 3.27 12.42 -20.18
C ASP A 147 3.41 11.20 -21.08
N GLY A 148 3.62 10.04 -20.45
CA GLY A 148 3.60 8.76 -21.11
C GLY A 148 2.16 8.55 -21.52
N GLU A 149 1.85 8.98 -22.74
CA GLU A 149 0.69 8.61 -23.52
C GLU A 149 0.43 7.12 -23.27
N LEU A 150 -0.47 6.83 -22.33
CA LEU A 150 -0.98 5.49 -22.10
C LEU A 150 -1.51 5.08 -23.47
N GLY A 151 -0.86 4.10 -24.11
CA GLY A 151 -0.99 3.75 -25.54
C GLY A 151 -2.41 3.40 -25.98
N PHE A 152 -3.29 4.40 -25.93
CA PHE A 152 -4.69 4.39 -26.30
C PHE A 152 -4.88 5.06 -27.66
N SER A 153 -3.80 5.55 -28.29
CA SER A 153 -3.80 6.13 -29.64
C SER A 153 -4.19 5.14 -30.75
N GLY A 154 -4.50 3.88 -30.40
CA GLY A 154 -5.03 2.87 -31.32
C GLY A 154 -6.42 2.30 -30.98
N LEU A 155 -7.14 2.88 -30.01
CA LEU A 155 -8.49 2.41 -29.66
C LEU A 155 -9.55 3.28 -30.32
N GLU A 156 -10.27 2.72 -31.30
CA GLU A 156 -11.44 3.33 -31.93
C GLU A 156 -12.71 2.66 -31.40
N ILE A 157 -13.63 3.46 -30.87
CA ILE A 157 -14.97 2.97 -30.48
C ILE A 157 -15.73 2.72 -31.77
N GLN A 158 -15.97 1.46 -32.11
CA GLN A 158 -16.89 1.09 -33.18
C GLN A 158 -18.24 0.74 -32.58
N ASP A 159 -19.25 1.51 -32.95
CA ASP A 159 -20.63 1.14 -32.69
C ASP A 159 -20.96 -0.11 -33.51
N LYS A 160 -21.35 -1.18 -32.81
CA LYS A 160 -21.80 -2.41 -33.44
C LYS A 160 -23.19 -2.16 -34.01
N THR A 161 -23.26 -1.73 -35.27
CA THR A 161 -24.51 -1.75 -36.03
C THR A 161 -24.82 -3.19 -36.43
N GLU A 162 -25.22 -4.00 -35.46
CA GLU A 162 -25.98 -5.21 -35.76
C GLU A 162 -27.34 -4.74 -36.26
N THR A 163 -27.51 -4.71 -37.58
CA THR A 163 -28.82 -4.70 -38.23
C THR A 163 -29.45 -6.07 -38.04
N GLY A 164 -29.74 -6.40 -36.78
CA GLY A 164 -30.63 -7.48 -36.39
C GLY A 164 -31.98 -6.86 -36.10
N THR A 165 -32.92 -7.04 -37.02
CA THR A 165 -34.34 -6.72 -36.87
C THR A 165 -34.84 -7.16 -35.50
N GLY A 166 -35.00 -6.20 -34.61
CA GLY A 166 -35.39 -6.40 -33.22
C GLY A 166 -35.84 -5.08 -32.63
N ASP A 167 -36.76 -4.40 -33.31
CA ASP A 167 -37.53 -3.33 -32.69
C ASP A 167 -38.26 -3.94 -31.50
N VAL A 168 -37.76 -3.67 -30.29
CA VAL A 168 -38.48 -3.98 -29.07
C VAL A 168 -39.23 -2.70 -28.69
N SER A 169 -40.57 -2.77 -28.69
CA SER A 169 -41.41 -1.61 -28.41
C SER A 169 -41.13 -1.05 -27.00
N LEU A 170 -41.37 0.25 -26.83
CA LEU A 170 -41.19 1.00 -25.58
C LEU A 170 -41.89 0.35 -24.37
N GLU A 171 -42.90 -0.46 -24.59
CA GLU A 171 -43.69 -1.15 -23.57
C GLU A 171 -42.93 -2.31 -22.91
N GLN A 172 -41.92 -2.88 -23.57
CA GLN A 172 -41.13 -4.00 -23.04
C GLN A 172 -40.01 -3.56 -22.08
N TRP A 173 -39.73 -2.26 -22.00
CA TRP A 173 -38.80 -1.67 -21.01
C TRP A 173 -39.47 -1.38 -19.67
N VAL A 174 -40.80 -1.42 -19.61
CA VAL A 174 -41.55 -1.16 -18.39
C VAL A 174 -41.65 -2.46 -17.60
N GLY A 175 -40.88 -2.56 -16.52
CA GLY A 175 -41.03 -3.63 -15.55
C GLY A 175 -42.47 -3.69 -15.03
N PRO A 176 -42.98 -4.89 -14.71
CA PRO A 176 -44.40 -5.07 -14.40
C PRO A 176 -44.81 -4.20 -13.20
N SER A 177 -45.92 -3.48 -13.34
CA SER A 177 -46.38 -2.43 -12.39
C SER A 177 -46.75 -2.94 -10.99
N ASN A 178 -46.66 -4.25 -10.76
CA ASN A 178 -46.91 -4.93 -9.49
C ASN A 178 -45.60 -5.42 -8.82
N ALA A 179 -44.45 -4.84 -9.16
CA ALA A 179 -43.24 -5.04 -8.38
C ALA A 179 -43.47 -4.61 -6.92
N ILE A 180 -43.45 -5.57 -6.00
CA ILE A 180 -43.56 -5.29 -4.57
C ILE A 180 -42.26 -4.62 -4.13
N GLU A 181 -42.39 -3.37 -3.69
CA GLU A 181 -41.32 -2.60 -3.09
C GLU A 181 -40.92 -3.27 -1.76
N GLY A 182 -39.80 -3.98 -1.76
CA GLY A 182 -39.21 -4.50 -0.52
C GLY A 182 -38.71 -5.94 -0.49
N TYR A 183 -38.38 -6.58 -1.62
CA TYR A 183 -37.60 -7.83 -1.56
C TYR A 183 -36.19 -7.65 -2.11
N VAL A 184 -35.22 -7.65 -1.20
CA VAL A 184 -33.78 -7.71 -1.49
C VAL A 184 -33.30 -9.10 -1.03
N PRO A 185 -32.88 -10.00 -1.94
CA PRO A 185 -32.23 -11.26 -1.58
C PRO A 185 -30.89 -11.06 -0.88
#